data_AF-A0A9X1IEY1-F1
#
_entry.id   AF-A0A9X1IEY1-F1
#
_cell.length_a   1.000
_cell.length_b   1.000
_cell.length_c   1.000
_cell.angle_alpha   90.00
_cell.angle_beta   90.00
_cell.angle_gamma   90.00
#
_symmetry.space_group_name_H-M   'P 1'
#
loop_
_entity.id
_entity.type
_entity.pdbx_description
1 polymer ?
#
loop_
_entity_poly.entity_id
_entity_poly.type
_entity_poly.pdbx_seq_one_letter_code
_entity_poly.pdbx_strand_id
1 'polypeptide(L)'
;MAGDAELAVERLQRLADLAMAQDAEGNPTPSYVPLVAEGREVLTDFASEMQRREHGAHGLMKSSLGKARGQALRLALILEYLWWTANPAAPEPAVVSVQAMQAAAGLMDAYFLPMAARVLSDASIPEAERNARTLAQHIVDTRPELVNVSSIRDDARLPGLRETEPVKAACRFLAEAGWLQEPVRTGSGGRPRGDWRVNPKIWEAVR
;
A
#
# COMPACT_ATOMS: atom_id res chain seq x y z
N MET A 1 -38.76 12.87 7.11
CA MET A 1 -38.47 11.46 7.46
C MET A 1 -39.04 10.49 6.42
N ALA A 2 -40.37 10.35 6.24
CA ALA A 2 -40.90 9.47 5.17
C ALA A 2 -40.56 9.96 3.74
N GLY A 3 -40.69 11.26 3.48
CA GLY A 3 -40.38 11.84 2.15
C GLY A 3 -38.90 11.85 1.78
N ASP A 4 -37.98 11.89 2.76
CA ASP A 4 -36.53 11.91 2.48
C ASP A 4 -36.04 10.54 1.99
N ALA A 5 -36.62 9.46 2.54
CA ALA A 5 -36.31 8.10 2.12
C ALA A 5 -36.86 7.82 0.71
N GLU A 6 -38.09 8.24 0.42
CA GLU A 6 -38.68 8.14 -0.93
C GLU A 6 -37.85 8.90 -1.97
N LEU A 7 -37.43 10.13 -1.65
CA LEU A 7 -36.57 10.92 -2.52
C LEU A 7 -35.20 10.24 -2.75
N ALA A 8 -34.60 9.67 -1.70
CA ALA A 8 -33.34 8.94 -1.84
C ALA A 8 -33.48 7.71 -2.75
N VAL A 9 -34.58 6.97 -2.61
CA VAL A 9 -34.88 5.81 -3.48
C VAL A 9 -35.04 6.25 -4.94
N GLU A 10 -35.77 7.33 -5.21
CA GLU A 10 -35.91 7.89 -6.57
C GLU A 10 -34.53 8.24 -7.17
N ARG A 11 -33.64 8.85 -6.37
CA ARG A 11 -32.30 9.24 -6.83
C ARG A 11 -31.42 8.03 -7.14
N LEU A 12 -31.50 7.00 -6.31
CA LEU A 12 -30.77 5.74 -6.54
C LEU A 12 -31.32 4.96 -7.72
N GLN A 13 -32.64 4.99 -7.97
CA GLN A 13 -33.25 4.40 -9.16
C GLN A 13 -32.72 5.04 -10.44
N ARG A 14 -32.58 6.38 -10.46
CA ARG A 14 -31.96 7.09 -11.58
C ARG A 14 -30.53 6.61 -11.90
N LEU A 15 -29.76 6.17 -10.90
CA LEU A 15 -28.45 5.54 -11.10
C LEU A 15 -28.56 4.11 -11.60
N ALA A 16 -29.51 3.34 -11.08
CA ALA A 16 -29.74 1.96 -11.48
C ALA A 16 -30.19 1.85 -12.94
N ASP A 17 -30.88 2.88 -13.44
CA ASP A 17 -31.39 2.97 -14.80
C ASP A 17 -30.34 3.49 -15.82
N LEU A 18 -29.09 3.69 -15.41
CA LEU A 18 -28.02 4.11 -16.31
C LEU A 18 -27.85 3.10 -17.45
N ALA A 19 -27.97 3.60 -18.68
CA ALA A 19 -27.79 2.79 -19.87
C ALA A 19 -26.30 2.55 -20.14
N MET A 20 -25.96 1.31 -20.50
CA MET A 20 -24.66 1.02 -21.11
C MET A 20 -24.58 1.65 -22.49
N ALA A 21 -23.39 2.09 -22.90
CA ALA A 21 -23.14 2.46 -24.29
C ALA A 21 -23.23 1.20 -25.18
N GLN A 22 -23.27 1.37 -26.49
CA GLN A 22 -23.23 0.27 -27.46
C GLN A 22 -21.97 0.38 -28.32
N ASP A 23 -21.32 -0.75 -28.59
CA ASP A 23 -20.23 -0.84 -29.57
C ASP A 23 -20.75 -0.83 -31.02
N ALA A 24 -19.84 -0.95 -31.99
CA ALA A 24 -20.20 -0.92 -33.41
C ALA A 24 -21.09 -2.11 -33.84
N GLU A 25 -21.02 -3.20 -33.09
CA GLU A 25 -21.80 -4.43 -33.26
C GLU A 25 -23.09 -4.44 -32.44
N GLY A 26 -23.37 -3.38 -31.68
CA GLY A 26 -24.57 -3.22 -30.85
C GLY A 26 -24.50 -3.91 -29.48
N ASN A 27 -23.33 -4.42 -29.07
CA ASN A 27 -23.16 -5.03 -27.75
C ASN A 27 -23.02 -3.95 -26.67
N PRO A 28 -23.56 -4.19 -25.46
CA PRO A 28 -23.41 -3.26 -24.35
C PRO A 28 -21.95 -3.14 -23.91
N THR A 29 -21.45 -1.91 -23.82
CA THR A 29 -20.10 -1.56 -23.41
C THR A 29 -20.11 -0.46 -22.35
N PRO A 30 -19.12 -0.40 -21.43
CA PRO A 30 -19.07 0.66 -20.43
C PRO A 30 -19.02 2.05 -21.07
N SER A 31 -19.83 2.98 -20.55
CA SER A 31 -19.74 4.38 -20.95
C SER A 31 -18.46 5.03 -20.40
N TYR A 32 -17.76 5.77 -21.24
CA TYR A 32 -16.54 6.48 -20.85
C TYR A 32 -16.85 7.94 -20.55
N VAL A 33 -16.71 8.32 -19.28
CA VAL A 33 -16.89 9.70 -18.82
C VAL A 33 -15.51 10.30 -18.49
N PRO A 34 -14.93 11.14 -19.37
CA PRO A 34 -13.61 11.70 -19.17
C PRO A 34 -13.56 12.72 -18.03
N LEU A 35 -12.40 12.83 -17.40
CA LEU A 35 -12.07 13.94 -16.52
C LEU A 35 -11.73 15.20 -17.33
N VAL A 36 -12.33 16.33 -16.94
CA VAL A 36 -12.02 17.66 -17.51
C VAL A 36 -10.54 18.00 -17.37
N ALA A 37 -10.03 18.88 -18.24
CA ALA A 37 -8.60 19.18 -18.32
C ALA A 37 -8.04 19.67 -16.97
N GLU A 38 -8.75 20.60 -16.34
CA GLU A 38 -8.41 21.20 -15.03
C GLU A 38 -8.41 20.15 -13.91
N GLY A 39 -9.29 19.15 -13.98
CA GLY A 39 -9.32 18.04 -13.05
C GLY A 39 -8.08 17.15 -13.14
N ARG A 40 -7.42 17.08 -14.30
CA ARG A 40 -6.20 16.28 -14.49
C ARG A 40 -5.02 16.84 -13.71
N GLU A 41 -4.95 18.15 -13.54
CA GLU A 41 -3.94 18.80 -12.70
C GLU A 41 -4.11 18.36 -11.24
N VAL A 42 -5.34 18.45 -10.72
CA VAL A 42 -5.68 17.96 -9.36
C VAL A 42 -5.33 16.49 -9.18
N LEU A 43 -5.68 15.64 -10.16
CA LEU A 43 -5.34 14.21 -10.11
C LEU A 43 -3.83 13.96 -10.16
N THR A 44 -3.09 14.76 -10.91
CA THR A 44 -1.63 14.66 -11.05
C THR A 44 -0.95 15.05 -9.74
N ASP A 45 -1.34 16.18 -9.15
CA ASP A 45 -0.82 16.63 -7.85
C ASP A 45 -1.09 15.62 -6.75
N PHE A 46 -2.33 15.11 -6.68
CA PHE A 46 -2.69 14.05 -5.75
C PHE A 46 -1.85 12.79 -5.98
N ALA A 47 -1.64 12.38 -7.25
CA ALA A 47 -0.83 11.21 -7.57
C ALA A 47 0.64 11.37 -7.16
N SER A 48 1.23 12.54 -7.41
CA SER A 48 2.60 12.84 -7.01
C SER A 48 2.75 12.79 -5.49
N GLU A 49 1.78 13.31 -4.73
CA GLU A 49 1.79 13.21 -3.28
C GLU A 49 1.67 11.78 -2.78
N MET A 50 0.75 10.99 -3.36
CA MET A 50 0.61 9.57 -3.01
C MET A 50 1.91 8.80 -3.29
N GLN A 51 2.56 9.08 -4.41
CA GLN A 51 3.84 8.47 -4.77
C GLN A 51 4.93 8.85 -3.77
N ARG A 52 5.02 10.11 -3.33
CA ARG A 52 5.98 10.52 -2.28
C ARG A 52 5.75 9.77 -0.97
N ARG A 53 4.50 9.69 -0.52
CA ARG A 53 4.12 8.94 0.71
C ARG A 53 4.41 7.45 0.56
N GLU A 54 4.21 6.89 -0.62
CA GLU A 54 4.46 5.48 -0.91
C GLU A 54 5.93 5.09 -0.71
N HIS A 55 6.88 5.98 -1.05
CA HIS A 55 8.31 5.71 -0.87
C HIS A 55 8.70 5.49 0.60
N GLY A 56 8.03 6.16 1.53
CA GLY A 56 8.24 5.99 2.98
C GLY A 56 7.30 4.97 3.64
N ALA A 57 6.42 4.33 2.87
CA ALA A 57 5.45 3.37 3.39
C ALA A 57 5.85 1.93 3.07
N HIS A 58 5.42 1.00 3.91
CA HIS A 58 5.69 -0.42 3.76
C HIS A 58 4.41 -1.25 3.84
N GLY A 59 4.51 -2.51 3.41
CA GLY A 59 3.43 -3.49 3.51
C GLY A 59 2.13 -3.04 2.84
N LEU A 60 1.01 -3.27 3.52
CA LEU A 60 -0.33 -2.97 3.01
C LEU A 60 -0.58 -1.47 2.82
N MET A 61 0.07 -0.62 3.63
CA MET A 61 -0.05 0.83 3.47
C MET A 61 0.58 1.30 2.16
N LYS A 62 1.73 0.73 1.77
CA LYS A 62 2.36 0.99 0.47
C LYS A 62 1.40 0.66 -0.68
N SER A 63 0.78 -0.52 -0.63
CA SER A 63 -0.21 -0.93 -1.65
C SER A 63 -1.42 -0.01 -1.70
N SER A 64 -1.90 0.46 -0.53
CA SER A 64 -3.05 1.37 -0.45
C SER A 64 -2.74 2.72 -1.09
N LEU A 65 -1.56 3.28 -0.81
CA LEU A 65 -1.09 4.53 -1.44
C LEU A 65 -0.96 4.40 -2.96
N GLY A 66 -0.37 3.30 -3.45
CA GLY A 66 -0.25 3.05 -4.90
C GLY A 66 -1.60 2.92 -5.63
N LYS A 67 -2.68 2.57 -4.92
CA LYS A 67 -4.05 2.47 -5.47
C LYS A 67 -4.86 3.75 -5.32
N ALA A 68 -4.45 4.64 -4.43
CA ALA A 68 -5.22 5.81 -4.04
C ALA A 68 -5.58 6.72 -5.23
N ARG A 69 -4.66 6.95 -6.17
CA ARG A 69 -4.92 7.75 -7.39
C ARG A 69 -6.12 7.21 -8.18
N GLY A 70 -6.10 5.91 -8.47
CA GLY A 70 -7.17 5.26 -9.23
C GLY A 70 -8.50 5.20 -8.47
N GLN A 71 -8.44 5.15 -7.14
CA GLN A 71 -9.63 5.21 -6.28
C GLN A 71 -10.21 6.63 -6.24
N ALA A 72 -9.38 7.66 -6.12
CA ALA A 72 -9.81 9.06 -6.14
C ALA A 72 -10.54 9.40 -7.45
N LEU A 73 -10.04 8.94 -8.61
CA LEU A 73 -10.73 9.16 -9.89
C LEU A 73 -12.09 8.46 -9.96
N ARG A 74 -12.20 7.22 -9.48
CA ARG A 74 -13.47 6.49 -9.43
C ARG A 74 -14.45 7.16 -8.46
N LEU A 75 -13.96 7.64 -7.33
CA LEU A 75 -14.75 8.36 -6.35
C LEU A 75 -15.25 9.70 -6.93
N ALA A 76 -14.43 10.40 -7.71
CA ALA A 76 -14.85 11.62 -8.40
C ALA A 76 -16.01 11.33 -9.37
N LEU A 77 -15.93 10.26 -10.15
CA LEU A 77 -17.04 9.81 -11.00
C LEU A 77 -18.31 9.53 -10.19
N ILE A 78 -18.18 8.80 -9.07
CA ILE A 78 -19.32 8.50 -8.19
C ILE A 78 -19.95 9.80 -7.65
N LEU A 79 -19.14 10.75 -7.19
CA LEU A 79 -19.62 12.04 -6.67
C LEU A 79 -20.34 12.85 -7.75
N GLU A 80 -19.81 12.89 -8.97
CA GLU A 80 -20.43 13.58 -10.11
C GLU A 80 -21.84 13.03 -10.38
N TYR A 81 -21.97 11.70 -10.43
CA TYR A 81 -23.26 11.04 -10.65
C TYR A 81 -24.21 11.20 -9.46
N LEU A 82 -23.71 11.20 -8.22
CA LEU A 82 -24.53 11.47 -7.03
C LEU A 82 -25.07 12.90 -7.06
N TRP A 83 -24.25 13.91 -7.37
CA TRP A 83 -24.69 15.30 -7.51
C TRP A 83 -25.69 15.48 -8.65
N TRP A 84 -25.48 14.80 -9.77
CA TRP A 84 -26.44 14.76 -10.86
C TRP A 84 -27.78 14.19 -10.42
N THR A 85 -27.81 13.07 -9.69
CA THR A 85 -29.07 12.48 -9.24
C THR A 85 -29.84 13.42 -8.31
N ALA A 86 -29.12 14.15 -7.45
CA ALA A 86 -29.69 15.16 -6.57
C ALA A 86 -30.27 16.37 -7.32
N ASN A 87 -29.93 16.58 -8.59
CA ASN A 87 -30.48 17.63 -9.44
C ASN A 87 -31.31 17.03 -10.60
N PRO A 88 -32.64 16.87 -10.44
CA PRO A 88 -33.50 16.27 -11.47
C PRO A 88 -33.48 17.03 -12.81
N ALA A 89 -33.23 18.33 -12.81
CA ALA A 89 -33.19 19.14 -14.03
C ALA A 89 -31.84 19.07 -14.77
N ALA A 90 -30.80 18.50 -14.15
CA ALA A 90 -29.48 18.42 -14.76
C ALA A 90 -29.41 17.29 -15.82
N PRO A 91 -28.73 17.52 -16.96
CA PRO A 91 -28.44 16.47 -17.93
C PRO A 91 -27.45 15.46 -17.34
N GLU A 92 -27.45 14.23 -17.87
CA GLU A 92 -26.49 13.20 -17.46
C GLU A 92 -25.04 13.68 -17.65
N PRO A 93 -24.12 13.43 -16.69
CA PRO A 93 -22.75 13.90 -16.80
C PRO A 93 -22.01 13.29 -17.98
N ALA A 94 -21.60 14.13 -18.93
CA ALA A 94 -20.70 13.73 -20.01
C ALA A 94 -19.22 13.81 -19.62
N VAL A 95 -18.90 14.49 -18.51
CA VAL A 95 -17.54 14.70 -18.00
C VAL A 95 -17.56 14.66 -16.47
N VAL A 96 -16.43 14.27 -15.86
CA VAL A 96 -16.19 14.44 -14.43
C VAL A 96 -15.61 15.84 -14.20
N SER A 97 -16.26 16.62 -13.34
CA SER A 97 -15.88 18.01 -13.04
C SER A 97 -14.61 18.10 -12.19
N VAL A 98 -13.98 19.28 -12.21
CA VAL A 98 -12.83 19.57 -11.33
C VAL A 98 -13.25 19.55 -9.86
N GLN A 99 -14.47 19.99 -9.56
CA GLN A 99 -15.05 20.00 -8.22
C GLN A 99 -15.19 18.58 -7.66
N ALA A 100 -15.67 17.63 -8.47
CA ALA A 100 -15.78 16.24 -8.07
C ALA A 100 -14.40 15.61 -7.80
N MET A 101 -13.40 15.95 -8.62
CA MET A 101 -12.03 15.48 -8.41
C MET A 101 -11.41 16.06 -7.13
N GLN A 102 -11.60 17.35 -6.86
CA GLN A 102 -11.14 17.99 -5.62
C GLN A 102 -11.81 17.37 -4.39
N ALA A 103 -13.13 17.18 -4.43
CA ALA A 103 -13.88 16.55 -3.34
C ALA A 103 -13.41 15.11 -3.10
N ALA A 104 -13.18 14.33 -4.16
CA ALA A 104 -12.69 12.96 -4.04
C ALA A 104 -11.27 12.89 -3.49
N ALA A 105 -10.35 13.71 -3.99
CA ALA A 105 -8.99 13.80 -3.46
C ALA A 105 -8.98 14.23 -1.98
N GLY A 106 -9.79 15.23 -1.63
CA GLY A 106 -9.98 15.68 -0.26
C GLY A 106 -10.54 14.59 0.65
N LEU A 107 -11.54 13.82 0.21
CA LEU A 107 -12.11 12.73 1.01
C LEU A 107 -11.12 11.57 1.19
N MET A 108 -10.33 11.27 0.16
CA MET A 108 -9.24 10.30 0.26
C MET A 108 -8.22 10.72 1.30
N ASP A 109 -7.76 11.97 1.28
CA ASP A 109 -6.73 12.45 2.17
C ASP A 109 -7.22 12.69 3.61
N ALA A 110 -8.43 13.23 3.77
CA ALA A 110 -8.98 13.58 5.08
C ALA A 110 -9.56 12.38 5.84
N TYR A 111 -10.02 11.34 5.14
CA TYR A 111 -10.72 10.21 5.76
C TYR A 111 -10.15 8.85 5.39
N PHE A 112 -10.20 8.44 4.12
CA PHE A 112 -9.90 7.06 3.75
C PHE A 112 -8.44 6.65 4.02
N LEU A 113 -7.48 7.50 3.66
CA LEU A 113 -6.06 7.20 3.90
C LEU A 113 -5.68 7.26 5.39
N PRO A 114 -6.17 8.22 6.19
CA PRO A 114 -6.00 8.17 7.64
C PRO A 114 -6.63 6.93 8.29
N MET A 115 -7.78 6.47 7.80
CA MET A 115 -8.40 5.24 8.31
C MET A 115 -7.63 3.99 7.88
N ALA A 116 -7.16 3.94 6.63
CA ALA A 116 -6.27 2.90 6.16
C ALA A 116 -4.98 2.86 7.00
N ALA A 117 -4.39 4.01 7.32
CA ALA A 117 -3.22 4.06 8.19
C ALA A 117 -3.53 3.46 9.56
N ARG A 118 -4.65 3.81 10.22
CA ARG A 118 -5.02 3.24 11.53
C ARG A 118 -5.14 1.71 11.49
N VAL A 119 -5.88 1.18 10.51
CA VAL A 119 -6.14 -0.26 10.41
C VAL A 119 -4.90 -1.03 9.94
N LEU A 120 -4.15 -0.47 9.00
CA LEU A 120 -3.01 -1.13 8.38
C LEU A 120 -1.71 -0.94 9.16
N SER A 121 -1.59 0.10 10.00
CA SER A 121 -0.46 0.27 10.91
C SER A 121 -0.47 -0.80 12.00
N ASP A 122 -1.62 -1.06 12.63
CA ASP A 122 -1.78 -2.18 13.57
C ASP A 122 -1.56 -3.54 12.90
N ALA A 123 -1.90 -3.67 11.61
CA ALA A 123 -1.64 -4.86 10.81
C ALA A 123 -0.23 -4.90 10.18
N SER A 124 0.59 -3.86 10.34
CA SER A 124 1.92 -3.78 9.73
C SER A 124 3.00 -4.25 10.68
N ILE A 125 3.51 -5.46 10.43
CA ILE A 125 4.78 -5.91 11.00
C ILE A 125 5.86 -4.86 10.61
N PRO A 126 6.66 -4.30 11.53
CA PRO A 126 7.74 -3.38 11.18
C PRO A 126 8.69 -3.96 10.11
N GLU A 127 9.33 -3.11 9.29
CA GLU A 127 10.24 -3.59 8.24
C GLU A 127 11.38 -4.44 8.81
N ALA A 128 11.93 -4.06 9.95
CA ALA A 128 12.96 -4.83 10.65
C ALA A 128 12.47 -6.24 11.02
N GLU A 129 11.22 -6.40 11.46
CA GLU A 129 10.65 -7.69 11.83
C GLU A 129 10.31 -8.54 10.58
N ARG A 130 9.83 -7.94 9.49
CA ARG A 130 9.67 -8.64 8.20
C ARG A 130 11.01 -9.15 7.68
N ASN A 131 12.03 -8.31 7.70
CA ASN A 131 13.37 -8.66 7.25
C ASN A 131 14.00 -9.71 8.17
N ALA A 132 13.78 -9.62 9.49
CA ALA A 132 14.18 -10.63 10.46
C ALA A 132 13.49 -11.98 10.19
N ARG A 133 12.20 -11.98 9.84
CA ARG A 133 11.48 -13.22 9.46
C ARG A 133 12.06 -13.85 8.19
N THR A 134 12.35 -13.05 7.16
CA THR A 134 12.99 -13.54 5.93
C THR A 134 14.37 -14.14 6.24
N LEU A 135 15.17 -13.47 7.07
CA LEU A 135 16.47 -13.96 7.51
C LEU A 135 16.37 -15.22 8.37
N ALA A 136 15.40 -15.28 9.29
CA ALA A 136 15.12 -16.45 10.12
C ALA A 136 14.75 -17.68 9.28
N GLN A 137 13.88 -17.51 8.27
CA GLN A 137 13.54 -18.60 7.35
C GLN A 137 14.77 -19.11 6.61
N HIS A 138 15.60 -18.20 6.09
CA HIS A 138 16.86 -18.58 5.43
C HIS A 138 17.81 -19.33 6.36
N ILE A 139 17.93 -18.92 7.63
CA ILE A 139 18.72 -19.62 8.65
C ILE A 139 18.17 -21.03 8.88
N VAL A 140 16.85 -21.21 8.95
CA VAL A 140 16.23 -22.53 9.11
C VAL A 140 16.49 -23.44 7.91
N ASP A 141 16.39 -22.90 6.70
CA ASP A 141 16.55 -23.65 5.46
C ASP A 141 18.01 -24.06 5.21
N THR A 142 18.97 -23.18 5.52
CA THR A 142 20.40 -23.41 5.24
C THR A 142 21.20 -23.92 6.44
N ARG A 143 20.64 -23.81 7.64
CA ARG A 143 21.26 -24.18 8.93
C ARG A 143 22.72 -23.72 9.09
N PRO A 144 23.03 -22.43 8.84
CA PRO A 144 24.39 -21.94 8.94
C PRO A 144 24.79 -21.83 10.42
N GLU A 145 26.08 -22.05 10.72
CA GLU A 145 26.60 -21.78 12.06
C GLU A 145 26.85 -20.27 12.29
N LEU A 146 27.15 -19.56 11.21
CA LEU A 146 27.50 -18.13 11.20
C LEU A 146 26.71 -17.39 10.13
N VAL A 147 26.24 -16.19 10.49
CA VAL A 147 25.55 -15.26 9.60
C VAL A 147 26.38 -14.01 9.46
N ASN A 148 26.82 -13.72 8.23
CA ASN A 148 27.61 -12.54 7.92
C ASN A 148 26.79 -11.53 7.11
N VAL A 149 26.91 -10.24 7.45
CA VAL A 149 26.13 -9.18 6.81
C VAL A 149 26.42 -9.06 5.31
N SER A 150 27.69 -9.19 4.91
CA SER A 150 28.07 -9.14 3.48
C SER A 150 27.62 -10.38 2.71
N SER A 151 27.69 -11.58 3.29
CA SER A 151 27.23 -12.80 2.58
C SER A 151 25.71 -12.78 2.35
N ILE A 152 24.93 -12.29 3.33
CA ILE A 152 23.48 -12.14 3.15
C ILE A 152 23.15 -11.13 2.05
N ARG A 153 23.88 -10.01 2.01
CA ARG A 153 23.68 -8.95 1.02
C ARG A 153 24.09 -9.37 -0.40
N ASP A 154 25.29 -9.94 -0.53
CA ASP A 154 25.96 -10.15 -1.81
C ASP A 154 25.60 -11.50 -2.44
N ASP A 155 25.54 -12.56 -1.63
CA ASP A 155 25.37 -13.94 -2.09
C ASP A 155 23.92 -14.42 -1.99
N ALA A 156 23.27 -14.27 -0.82
CA ALA A 156 21.92 -14.78 -0.60
C ALA A 156 20.82 -13.91 -1.25
N ARG A 157 21.07 -12.59 -1.40
CA ARG A 157 20.20 -11.61 -2.08
C ARG A 157 18.72 -11.68 -1.68
N LEU A 158 18.47 -11.91 -0.39
CA LEU A 158 17.13 -12.11 0.15
C LEU A 158 16.24 -10.86 -0.07
N PRO A 159 14.93 -11.03 -0.33
CA PRO A 159 14.01 -9.90 -0.47
C PRO A 159 14.04 -8.98 0.76
N GLY A 160 14.22 -7.66 0.55
CA GLY A 160 14.29 -6.67 1.63
C GLY A 160 15.66 -6.56 2.32
N LEU A 161 16.62 -7.41 1.98
CA LEU A 161 17.93 -7.53 2.64
C LEU A 161 19.10 -7.26 1.66
N ARG A 162 18.93 -6.30 0.76
CA ARG A 162 19.92 -5.94 -0.28
C ARG A 162 20.89 -4.83 0.12
N GLU A 163 20.63 -4.17 1.24
CA GLU A 163 21.45 -3.09 1.78
C GLU A 163 22.00 -3.45 3.15
N THR A 164 23.11 -2.82 3.53
CA THR A 164 23.83 -3.15 4.77
C THR A 164 23.00 -2.85 6.02
N GLU A 165 22.26 -1.74 6.06
CA GLU A 165 21.52 -1.33 7.27
C GLU A 165 20.27 -2.20 7.53
N PRO A 166 19.43 -2.53 6.52
CA PRO A 166 18.33 -3.50 6.69
C PRO A 166 18.80 -4.87 7.20
N VAL A 167 19.95 -5.36 6.71
CA VAL A 167 20.53 -6.63 7.18
C VAL A 167 20.98 -6.53 8.63
N LYS A 168 21.66 -5.44 9.01
CA LYS A 168 22.04 -5.23 10.42
C LYS A 168 20.83 -5.10 11.34
N ALA A 169 19.78 -4.40 10.92
CA ALA A 169 18.55 -4.26 11.69
C ALA A 169 17.87 -5.61 11.92
N ALA A 170 17.78 -6.45 10.88
CA ALA A 170 17.28 -7.83 10.98
C ALA A 170 18.14 -8.69 11.92
N CYS A 171 19.47 -8.61 11.83
CA CYS A 171 20.37 -9.34 12.73
C CYS A 171 20.20 -8.92 14.19
N ARG A 172 20.09 -7.61 14.48
CA ARG A 172 19.84 -7.10 15.84
C ARG A 172 18.51 -7.62 16.40
N PHE A 173 17.45 -7.55 15.60
CA PHE A 173 16.14 -8.06 16.00
C PHE A 173 16.18 -9.57 16.33
N LEU A 174 16.87 -10.36 15.51
CA LEU A 174 17.06 -11.79 15.77
C LEU A 174 17.96 -12.06 16.99
N ALA A 175 18.91 -11.16 17.29
CA ALA A 175 19.73 -11.28 18.49
C ALA A 175 18.91 -10.99 19.76
N GLU A 176 18.07 -9.97 19.75
CA GLU A 176 17.12 -9.68 20.82
C GLU A 176 16.12 -10.83 21.03
N ALA A 177 15.68 -11.47 19.95
CA ALA A 177 14.84 -12.68 19.99
C ALA A 177 15.58 -13.95 20.39
N GLY A 178 16.91 -13.89 20.64
CA GLY A 178 17.73 -15.02 21.07
C GLY A 178 18.12 -16.02 19.98
N TRP A 179 17.87 -15.69 18.70
CA TRP A 179 18.26 -16.52 17.55
C TRP A 179 19.73 -16.35 17.18
N LEU A 180 20.23 -15.11 17.30
CA LEU A 180 21.63 -14.77 17.01
C LEU A 180 22.33 -14.31 18.29
N GLN A 181 23.65 -14.48 18.31
CA GLN A 181 24.52 -13.89 19.32
C GLN A 181 25.37 -12.82 18.65
N GLU A 182 25.56 -11.70 19.34
CA GLU A 182 26.40 -10.61 18.84
C GLU A 182 27.81 -11.10 18.48
N PRO A 183 28.44 -10.50 17.46
CA PRO A 183 29.75 -10.92 17.01
C PRO A 183 30.77 -10.86 18.15
N VAL A 184 31.40 -12.00 18.45
CA VAL A 184 32.55 -12.03 19.36
C VAL A 184 33.69 -11.29 18.67
N ARG A 185 34.14 -10.17 19.25
CA ARG A 185 35.32 -9.44 18.74
C ARG A 185 36.56 -10.29 18.96
N THR A 186 36.90 -11.13 17.99
CA THR A 186 38.15 -11.91 18.01
C THR A 186 39.26 -11.14 17.29
N GLY A 187 40.17 -10.55 18.07
CA GLY A 187 41.51 -10.14 17.60
C GLY A 187 41.90 -8.68 17.83
N SER A 188 43.10 -8.47 18.38
CA SER A 188 43.83 -7.20 18.37
C SER A 188 44.57 -7.03 17.04
N GLY A 189 44.05 -6.22 16.11
CA GLY A 189 44.85 -5.72 14.97
C GLY A 189 44.31 -5.87 13.55
N GLY A 190 43.03 -6.22 13.34
CA GLY A 190 42.42 -6.28 11.99
C GLY A 190 40.96 -5.85 11.97
N ARG A 191 40.41 -5.50 10.79
CA ARG A 191 39.00 -5.08 10.63
C ARG A 191 38.09 -6.18 11.19
N PRO A 192 37.29 -5.91 12.25
CA PRO A 192 36.53 -6.94 12.93
C PRO A 192 35.53 -7.60 11.97
N ARG A 193 35.52 -8.94 11.94
CA ARG A 193 34.51 -9.72 11.21
C ARG A 193 33.20 -9.64 11.98
N GLY A 194 32.18 -9.03 11.37
CA GLY A 194 30.84 -8.88 11.95
C GLY A 194 30.00 -10.16 11.81
N ASP A 195 30.56 -11.30 12.22
CA ASP A 195 29.94 -12.61 12.07
C ASP A 195 29.03 -12.88 13.29
N TRP A 196 27.73 -12.99 13.04
CA TRP A 196 26.74 -13.32 14.05
C TRP A 196 26.68 -14.84 14.21
N ARG A 197 26.69 -15.33 15.45
CA ARG A 197 26.61 -16.77 15.70
C ARG A 197 25.16 -17.21 15.87
N VAL A 198 24.76 -18.26 15.17
CA VAL A 198 23.41 -18.83 15.32
C VAL A 198 23.33 -19.60 16.63
N ASN A 199 22.32 -19.31 17.45
CA ASN A 199 22.11 -20.00 18.71
C ASN A 199 21.65 -21.45 18.45
N PRO A 200 22.40 -22.47 18.86
CA PRO A 200 22.06 -23.87 18.58
C PRO A 200 20.70 -24.30 19.15
N LYS A 201 20.22 -23.63 20.19
CA LYS A 201 18.92 -23.93 20.82
C LYS A 201 17.72 -23.72 19.90
N ILE A 202 17.84 -22.91 18.85
CA ILE A 202 16.74 -22.72 17.90
C ILE A 202 16.38 -24.02 17.17
N TRP A 203 17.34 -24.96 17.02
CA TRP A 203 17.09 -26.24 16.35
C TRP A 203 16.18 -27.18 17.14
N GLU A 204 16.12 -27.00 18.47
CA GLU A 204 15.20 -27.73 19.33
C GLU A 204 13.79 -27.16 19.24
N ALA A 205 13.66 -25.86 18.98
CA ALA A 205 12.39 -25.14 18.91
C ALA A 205 11.71 -25.19 17.52
N VAL A 206 12.48 -25.38 16.45
CA VAL A 206 11.99 -25.41 15.05
C VAL A 206 11.68 -26.84 14.57
N ARG A 207 11.52 -27.79 15.51
CA ARG A 207 11.28 -29.21 15.22
C ARG A 207 9.84 -29.52 14.84
#